data_AF-A0A970T0E3-F1
#
_entry.id   AF-A0A970T0E3-F1
#
_cell.length_a   1.000
_cell.length_b   1.000
_cell.length_c   1.000
_cell.angle_alpha   90.00
_cell.angle_beta   90.00
_cell.angle_gamma   90.00
#
_symmetry.space_group_name_H-M   'P 1'
#
loop_
_entity.id
_entity.type
_entity.pdbx_description
1 polymer ?
#
loop_
_entity_poly.entity_id
_entity_poly.type
_entity_poly.pdbx_seq_one_letter_code
_entity_poly.pdbx_strand_id
1 'polypeptide(L)'
;MNRSDSRARLALTIVLVLIAVVFIQKTAKPYHMGRQARAEAQELAGQVEELKRQNEISEQRLEALQSKRGIEIEARKHHYIRPTEVPVQVAYDDGRSPGEQTDPSSIGEFDPDLP
;
A
#
# COMPACT_ATOMS: atom_id res chain seq x y z
N MET A 1 -26.13 46.03 47.21
CA MET A 1 -25.82 45.15 46.06
C MET A 1 -26.05 43.71 46.49
N ASN A 2 -27.08 43.07 45.93
CA ASN A 2 -27.62 41.79 46.41
C ASN A 2 -26.69 40.63 46.03
N ARG A 3 -26.29 39.83 47.03
CA ARG A 3 -25.43 38.64 46.86
C ARG A 3 -26.05 37.57 45.93
N SER A 4 -27.38 37.60 45.74
CA SER A 4 -28.11 36.75 44.78
C SER A 4 -27.73 37.05 43.33
N ASP A 5 -27.59 38.33 42.97
CA ASP A 5 -27.34 38.75 41.59
C ASP A 5 -25.91 38.41 41.16
N SER A 6 -24.96 38.48 42.10
CA SER A 6 -23.57 38.06 41.86
C SER A 6 -23.46 36.55 41.62
N ARG A 7 -24.22 35.73 42.35
CA ARG A 7 -24.26 34.28 42.17
C ARG A 7 -24.94 33.88 40.85
N ALA A 8 -26.03 34.56 40.49
CA ALA A 8 -26.72 34.34 39.22
C ALA A 8 -25.84 34.71 38.02
N ARG A 9 -25.11 35.83 38.09
CA ARG A 9 -24.14 36.23 37.06
C ARG A 9 -22.98 35.24 36.94
N LEU A 10 -22.47 34.74 38.07
CA LEU A 10 -21.40 33.74 38.10
C LEU A 10 -21.86 32.37 37.53
N ALA A 11 -23.08 31.95 37.84
CA ALA A 11 -23.66 30.75 37.27
C ALA A 11 -23.84 30.89 35.74
N LEU A 12 -24.32 32.05 35.28
CA LEU A 12 -24.50 32.32 33.85
C LEU A 12 -23.15 32.30 33.10
N THR A 13 -22.10 32.91 33.66
CA THR A 13 -20.78 32.91 33.02
C THR A 13 -20.18 31.50 32.96
N ILE A 14 -20.33 30.70 34.01
CA ILE A 14 -19.88 29.29 34.00
C ILE A 14 -20.59 28.52 32.90
N VAL A 15 -21.92 28.67 32.77
CA VAL A 15 -22.71 28.02 31.71
C VAL A 15 -22.24 28.46 30.32
N LEU A 16 -22.02 29.76 30.10
CA LEU A 16 -21.51 30.27 28.83
C LEU A 16 -20.11 29.74 28.49
N VAL A 17 -19.22 29.66 29.47
CA VAL A 17 -17.87 29.08 29.29
C VAL A 17 -17.95 27.61 28.93
N LEU A 18 -18.82 26.84 29.59
CA LEU A 18 -19.01 25.41 29.26
C LEU A 18 -19.55 25.23 27.83
N ILE A 19 -20.52 26.05 27.41
CA ILE A 19 -21.05 26.03 26.04
C ILE A 19 -19.95 26.36 25.04
N ALA A 20 -19.14 27.39 25.30
CA ALA A 20 -18.01 27.76 24.44
C ALA A 20 -16.98 26.63 24.33
N VAL A 21 -16.61 25.98 25.42
CA VAL A 21 -15.67 24.85 25.43
C VAL A 21 -16.20 23.67 24.59
N VAL A 22 -17.48 23.31 24.75
CA VAL A 22 -18.11 22.24 23.96
C VAL A 22 -18.15 22.60 22.48
N PHE A 23 -18.44 23.86 22.15
CA PHE A 23 -18.50 24.33 20.78
C PHE A 23 -17.14 24.27 20.09
N ILE A 24 -16.08 24.75 20.77
CA ILE A 24 -14.69 24.70 20.28
C ILE A 24 -14.23 23.26 20.08
N GLN A 25 -14.54 22.34 21.01
CA GLN A 25 -14.17 20.93 20.83
C GLN A 25 -14.88 20.26 19.66
N LYS A 26 -16.15 20.61 19.39
CA LYS A 26 -16.91 20.06 18.26
C LYS A 26 -16.46 20.63 16.91
N THR A 27 -16.05 21.89 16.86
CA THR A 27 -15.62 22.55 15.61
C THR A 27 -14.14 22.37 15.29
N ALA A 28 -13.28 22.17 16.28
CA ALA A 28 -11.84 21.97 16.06
C ALA A 28 -11.48 20.56 15.54
N LYS A 29 -12.18 19.51 16.00
CA LYS A 29 -11.96 18.12 15.55
C LYS A 29 -12.05 17.92 14.03
N PRO A 30 -13.07 18.44 13.31
CA PRO A 30 -13.16 18.23 11.86
C PRO A 30 -12.11 19.01 11.04
N TYR A 31 -11.56 20.11 11.58
CA TYR A 31 -10.60 20.93 10.84
C TYR A 31 -9.19 20.31 10.76
N HIS A 32 -8.79 19.51 11.76
CA HIS A 32 -7.51 18.82 11.75
C HIS A 32 -7.56 17.50 10.97
N MET A 33 -8.67 16.77 11.06
CA MET A 33 -8.84 15.49 10.35
C MET A 33 -8.84 15.67 8.82
N GLY A 34 -9.40 16.76 8.30
CA GLY A 34 -9.39 17.03 6.86
C GLY A 34 -8.01 17.30 6.26
N ARG A 35 -7.04 17.81 7.04
CA ARG A 35 -5.65 17.97 6.58
C ARG A 35 -4.86 16.68 6.68
N GLN A 36 -5.04 15.91 7.75
CA GLN A 36 -4.37 14.62 7.93
C GLN A 36 -4.81 13.61 6.86
N ALA A 37 -6.12 13.48 6.63
CA ALA A 37 -6.64 12.59 5.57
C ALA A 37 -6.15 12.99 4.16
N ARG A 38 -5.94 14.28 3.90
CA ARG A 38 -5.38 14.74 2.61
C ARG A 38 -3.88 14.46 2.50
N ALA A 39 -3.13 14.63 3.58
CA ALA A 39 -1.70 14.30 3.61
C ALA A 39 -1.50 12.79 3.43
N GLU A 40 -2.27 11.97 4.15
CA GLU A 40 -2.27 10.51 4.01
C GLU A 40 -2.69 10.07 2.60
N ALA A 41 -3.69 10.71 2.00
CA ALA A 41 -4.09 10.41 0.61
C ALA A 41 -3.02 10.78 -0.42
N GLN A 42 -2.29 11.89 -0.22
CA GLN A 42 -1.17 12.28 -1.07
C GLN A 42 0.02 11.33 -0.91
N GLU A 43 0.30 10.90 0.32
CA GLU A 43 1.34 9.93 0.61
C GLU A 43 1.02 8.57 -0.02
N LEU A 44 -0.20 8.07 0.13
CA LEU A 44 -0.66 6.84 -0.53
C LEU A 44 -0.59 6.96 -2.05
N ALA A 45 -1.01 8.10 -2.63
CA ALA A 45 -0.92 8.32 -4.07
C ALA A 45 0.53 8.25 -4.57
N GLY A 46 1.47 8.85 -3.83
CA GLY A 46 2.90 8.77 -4.14
C GLY A 46 3.44 7.34 -4.04
N GLN A 47 3.04 6.58 -3.02
CA GLN A 47 3.43 5.17 -2.89
C GLN A 47 2.88 4.31 -4.04
N VAL A 48 1.63 4.55 -4.47
CA VAL A 48 1.02 3.83 -5.60
C VAL A 48 1.72 4.17 -6.92
N GLU A 49 2.10 5.43 -7.13
CA GLU A 49 2.85 5.84 -8.33
C GLU A 49 4.24 5.21 -8.37
N GLU A 50 4.94 5.18 -7.24
CA GLU A 50 6.24 4.51 -7.12
C GLU A 50 6.12 3.00 -7.34
N LEU A 51 5.12 2.34 -6.75
CA LEU A 51 4.85 0.92 -6.98
C LEU A 51 4.52 0.63 -8.46
N LYS A 52 3.74 1.49 -9.11
CA LYS A 52 3.48 1.38 -10.56
C LYS A 52 4.76 1.44 -11.37
N ARG A 53 5.64 2.41 -11.07
CA ARG A 53 6.93 2.55 -11.75
C ARG A 53 7.82 1.33 -11.54
N GLN A 54 7.87 0.80 -10.32
CA GLN A 54 8.62 -0.42 -10.02
C GLN A 54 8.03 -1.64 -10.73
N ASN A 55 6.71 -1.69 -10.87
CA ASN A 55 6.03 -2.76 -11.59
C ASN A 55 6.37 -2.70 -13.09
N GLU A 56 6.30 -1.53 -13.72
CA GLU A 56 6.70 -1.36 -15.13
C GLU A 56 8.15 -1.78 -15.38
N ILE A 57 9.08 -1.43 -14.49
CA ILE A 57 10.48 -1.86 -14.58
C ILE A 57 10.59 -3.39 -14.44
N SER A 58 9.80 -3.97 -13.53
CA SER A 58 9.79 -5.41 -13.29
C SER A 58 9.22 -6.16 -14.49
N GLU A 59 8.12 -5.69 -15.07
CA GLU A 59 7.52 -6.23 -16.30
C GLU A 59 8.51 -6.21 -17.47
N GLN A 60 9.18 -5.09 -17.70
CA GLN A 60 10.22 -4.99 -18.75
C GLN A 60 11.36 -5.98 -18.51
N ARG A 61 11.79 -6.17 -17.26
CA ARG A 61 12.83 -7.13 -16.93
C ARG A 61 12.34 -8.57 -17.13
N LEU A 62 11.08 -8.83 -16.82
CA LEU A 62 10.45 -10.15 -16.99
C LEU A 62 10.32 -10.51 -18.47
N GLU A 63 9.90 -9.56 -19.31
CA GLU A 63 9.87 -9.73 -20.77
C GLU A 63 11.26 -10.01 -21.34
N ALA A 64 12.28 -9.29 -20.87
CA ALA A 64 13.67 -9.58 -21.24
C ALA A 64 14.07 -11.02 -20.85
N LEU A 65 13.76 -11.45 -19.63
CA LEU A 65 14.06 -12.78 -19.10
C LEU A 65 13.20 -13.92 -19.67
N GLN A 66 12.09 -13.63 -20.36
CA GLN A 66 11.34 -14.64 -21.10
C GLN A 66 12.01 -15.01 -22.42
N SER A 67 12.87 -14.13 -22.95
CA SER A 67 13.61 -14.41 -24.17
C SER A 67 14.84 -15.29 -23.91
N LYS A 68 15.16 -16.19 -24.86
CA LYS A 68 16.38 -17.03 -24.81
C LYS A 68 17.65 -16.19 -24.58
N ARG A 69 17.73 -15.06 -25.29
CA ARG A 69 18.86 -14.13 -25.21
C ARG A 69 18.95 -13.46 -23.85
N GLY A 70 17.83 -13.05 -23.26
CA GLY A 70 17.83 -12.41 -21.94
C GLY A 70 18.20 -13.38 -20.83
N ILE A 71 17.74 -14.64 -20.91
CA ILE A 71 18.16 -15.70 -19.99
C ILE A 71 19.67 -15.91 -20.07
N GLU A 72 20.24 -15.98 -21.28
CA GLU A 72 21.68 -16.14 -21.46
C GLU A 72 22.46 -14.94 -20.89
N ILE A 73 22.01 -13.70 -21.18
CA ILE A 73 22.67 -12.50 -20.68
C ILE A 73 22.69 -12.49 -19.15
N GLU A 74 21.56 -12.76 -18.51
CA GLU A 74 21.45 -12.79 -17.05
C GLU A 74 22.29 -13.94 -16.47
N ALA A 75 22.26 -15.12 -17.09
CA ALA A 75 23.06 -16.26 -16.64
C ALA A 75 24.57 -16.02 -16.76
N ARG A 76 25.04 -15.30 -17.79
CA ARG A 76 26.44 -14.88 -17.91
C ARG A 76 26.81 -13.80 -16.89
N LYS A 77 25.90 -12.87 -16.61
CA LYS A 77 26.08 -11.82 -15.58
C LYS A 77 26.28 -12.41 -14.19
N HIS A 78 25.57 -13.50 -13.87
CA HIS A 78 25.72 -14.24 -12.60
C HIS A 78 26.78 -15.35 -12.66
N HIS A 79 27.57 -15.41 -13.73
CA HIS A 79 28.65 -16.38 -13.92
C HIS A 79 28.22 -17.87 -13.91
N TYR A 80 26.96 -18.16 -14.25
CA TYR A 80 26.47 -19.53 -14.42
C TYR A 80 26.96 -20.19 -15.72
N ILE A 81 27.33 -19.38 -16.73
CA ILE A 81 27.84 -19.86 -18.03
C ILE A 81 29.20 -19.22 -18.26
N ARG A 82 30.23 -20.04 -18.52
CA ARG A 82 31.57 -19.55 -18.86
C ARG A 82 31.61 -18.99 -20.30
N PRO A 83 32.55 -18.08 -20.63
CA PRO A 83 32.63 -17.48 -21.96
C PRO A 83 32.75 -18.48 -23.12
N THR A 84 33.36 -19.64 -22.86
CA THR A 84 33.57 -20.70 -23.86
C THR A 84 32.41 -21.70 -23.96
N GLU A 85 31.39 -21.56 -23.11
CA GLU A 85 30.26 -22.49 -23.05
C GLU A 85 29.07 -21.97 -23.87
N VAL A 86 28.42 -22.90 -24.57
CA VAL A 86 27.18 -22.67 -25.31
C VAL A 86 26.02 -23.22 -24.48
N PRO A 87 25.09 -22.37 -24.00
CA PRO A 87 23.95 -22.83 -23.22
C PRO A 87 22.96 -23.59 -24.08
N VAL A 88 22.56 -24.78 -23.64
CA VAL A 88 21.45 -25.54 -24.22
C VAL A 88 20.25 -25.40 -23.30
N GLN A 89 19.18 -24.80 -23.82
CA GLN A 89 17.94 -24.62 -23.07
C GLN A 89 17.09 -25.89 -23.24
N VAL A 90 16.94 -26.65 -22.16
CA VAL A 90 16.09 -27.83 -22.13
C VAL A 90 14.69 -27.37 -21.71
N ALA A 91 13.76 -27.33 -22.65
CA ALA A 91 12.35 -27.16 -22.32
C ALA A 91 11.85 -28.48 -21.75
N TYR A 92 11.52 -28.49 -20.46
CA TYR A 92 10.74 -29.57 -19.90
C TYR A 92 9.31 -29.36 -20.39
N ASP A 93 8.84 -30.27 -21.23
CA ASP A 93 7.41 -30.42 -21.47
C ASP A 93 6.84 -31.03 -20.19
N ASP A 94 6.42 -30.18 -19.25
CA ASP A 94 5.82 -30.61 -17.98
C ASP A 94 4.37 -31.08 -18.17
N GLY A 95 3.92 -31.22 -19.43
CA GLY A 95 2.58 -31.66 -19.80
C GLY A 95 1.50 -30.63 -19.46
N ARG A 96 1.86 -29.45 -18.95
CA ARG A 96 0.91 -28.38 -18.64
C ARG A 96 0.68 -27.53 -19.87
N SER A 97 -0.58 -27.43 -20.26
CA SER A 97 -0.96 -26.57 -21.39
C SER A 97 -0.71 -25.10 -21.01
N PRO A 98 -0.35 -24.21 -21.95
CA PRO A 98 -0.14 -22.78 -21.68
C PRO A 98 -1.34 -22.04 -21.05
N GLY A 99 -2.52 -22.68 -20.98
CA GLY A 99 -3.72 -22.19 -20.29
C GLY A 99 -3.82 -22.58 -18.81
N GLU A 100 -2.95 -23.44 -18.29
CA GLU A 100 -2.79 -23.70 -16.85
C GLU A 100 -1.79 -22.68 -16.25
N GLN A 101 -1.98 -21.41 -16.58
CA GLN A 101 -1.50 -20.35 -15.70
C GLN A 101 -2.35 -20.47 -14.44
N THR A 102 -1.78 -21.02 -13.37
CA THR A 102 -2.31 -20.88 -12.02
C THR A 102 -2.67 -19.41 -11.83
N ASP A 103 -3.96 -19.12 -11.81
CA ASP A 103 -4.47 -17.80 -11.50
C ASP A 103 -3.80 -17.38 -10.17
N PRO A 104 -3.04 -16.26 -10.12
CA PRO A 104 -2.44 -15.81 -8.87
C PRO A 104 -3.49 -15.50 -7.79
N SER A 105 -4.78 -15.42 -8.17
CA SER A 105 -5.93 -15.31 -7.29
C SER A 105 -6.34 -16.65 -6.64
N SER A 106 -5.79 -17.77 -7.11
CA SER A 106 -6.02 -19.14 -6.60
C SER A 106 -4.89 -19.57 -5.66
N ILE A 107 -4.40 -18.66 -4.82
CA ILE A 107 -3.73 -19.07 -3.58
C ILE A 107 -4.82 -19.77 -2.78
N GLY A 108 -4.68 -21.10 -2.66
CA GLY A 108 -5.68 -22.01 -2.14
C GLY A 108 -6.43 -21.44 -0.93
N GLU A 109 -7.74 -21.63 -0.96
CA GLU A 109 -8.61 -21.47 0.19
C GLU A 109 -7.92 -22.11 1.40
N PHE A 110 -7.60 -21.28 2.39
CA PHE A 110 -6.98 -21.74 3.62
C PHE A 110 -7.97 -22.69 4.28
N ASP A 111 -7.68 -23.99 4.21
CA ASP A 111 -8.43 -25.04 4.88
C ASP A 111 -7.93 -25.14 6.34
N PRO A 112 -8.69 -24.64 7.33
CA PRO A 112 -8.29 -24.68 8.72
C PRO A 112 -8.33 -26.10 9.33
N ASP A 113 -8.81 -27.11 8.59
CA ASP A 113 -9.02 -28.47 9.09
C ASP A 113 -7.96 -29.49 8.60
N LEU A 114 -6.85 -29.02 8.01
CA LEU A 114 -5.67 -29.88 7.80
C LEU A 114 -4.95 -30.13 9.15
N PRO A 115 -4.64 -31.39 9.50
CA PRO A 115 -4.10 -31.77 10.81
C PRO A 115 -2.67 -31.26 11.07
#